data_AF-X0Z6S8-F1
#
_entry.id   AF-X0Z6S8-F1
#
_cell.length_a   1.000
_cell.length_b   1.000
_cell.length_c   1.000
_cell.angle_alpha   90.00
_cell.angle_beta   90.00
_cell.angle_gamma   90.00
#
_symmetry.space_group_name_H-M   'P 1'
#
loop_
_entity.id
_entity.type
_entity.pdbx_description
1 polymer ?
#
loop_
_entity_poly.entity_id
_entity_poly.type
_entity_poly.pdbx_seq_one_letter_code
_entity_poly.pdbx_strand_id
1 'polypeptide(L)'
;MNFWRDKRVIVTGGAGFLGSYIVKKLKKRGCKNIFVPLVEDYDLTKEKNVIRLYKDYPADIVIHLAAVVGGIGANRENPGKFYYDNLVMGAMLMEYARQFKVDKFVALGTIRF
;
A
#
# COMPACT_ATOMS: atom_id res chain seq x y z
N MET A 1 -24.14 -10.01 2.91
CA MET A 1 -22.70 -10.05 2.54
C MET A 1 -21.91 -9.27 3.58
N ASN A 2 -21.25 -9.95 4.54
CA ASN A 2 -20.56 -9.31 5.67
C ASN A 2 -19.02 -9.46 5.64
N PHE A 3 -18.43 -9.84 4.50
CA PHE A 3 -17.00 -10.16 4.40
C PHE A 3 -16.07 -9.08 4.98
N TRP A 4 -16.39 -7.80 4.76
CA TRP A 4 -15.51 -6.68 5.13
C TRP A 4 -15.62 -6.21 6.58
N ARG A 5 -16.72 -6.54 7.27
CA ARG A 5 -17.07 -5.91 8.55
C ARG A 5 -16.00 -6.12 9.62
N ASP A 6 -15.44 -7.32 9.65
CA ASP A 6 -14.53 -7.79 10.68
C ASP A 6 -13.07 -7.85 10.19
N LYS A 7 -12.81 -7.44 8.93
CA LYS A 7 -11.46 -7.44 8.33
C LYS A 7 -10.71 -6.14 8.63
N ARG A 8 -9.43 -6.27 8.97
CA ARG A 8 -8.45 -5.19 9.13
C ARG A 8 -7.69 -5.03 7.82
N VAL A 9 -7.79 -3.86 7.21
CA VAL A 9 -7.28 -3.61 5.86
C VAL A 9 -6.28 -2.47 5.87
N ILE A 10 -5.05 -2.75 5.43
CA ILE A 10 -4.08 -1.70 5.09
C ILE A 10 -4.31 -1.28 3.64
N VAL A 11 -4.36 0.03 3.39
CA VAL A 11 -4.39 0.60 2.04
C VAL A 11 -3.24 1.59 1.89
N THR A 12 -2.08 1.10 1.42
CA THR A 12 -0.93 1.98 1.12
C THR A 12 -1.25 2.84 -0.11
N GLY A 13 -0.85 4.11 -0.11
CA GLY A 13 -1.30 5.06 -1.14
C GLY A 13 -2.79 5.40 -1.02
N GLY A 14 -3.44 5.05 0.09
CA GLY A 14 -4.88 5.25 0.32
C GLY A 14 -5.32 6.72 0.39
N ALA A 15 -4.40 7.64 0.64
CA ALA A 15 -4.66 9.09 0.60
C ALA A 15 -4.54 9.70 -0.80
N GLY A 16 -3.99 8.95 -1.78
CA GLY A 16 -3.84 9.40 -3.16
C GLY A 16 -5.14 9.32 -3.97
N PHE A 17 -5.06 9.69 -5.26
CA PHE A 17 -6.20 9.75 -6.17
C PHE A 17 -7.04 8.45 -6.15
N LEU A 18 -6.51 7.33 -6.65
CA LEU A 18 -7.23 6.06 -6.70
C LEU A 18 -7.48 5.47 -5.31
N GLY A 19 -6.51 5.61 -4.41
CA GLY A 19 -6.59 5.09 -3.04
C GLY A 19 -7.81 5.62 -2.27
N SER A 20 -8.08 6.92 -2.40
CA SER A 20 -9.21 7.57 -1.72
C SER A 20 -10.57 6.98 -2.14
N TYR A 21 -10.74 6.65 -3.43
CA TYR A 21 -11.94 5.98 -3.94
C TYR A 21 -12.06 4.55 -3.42
N ILE A 22 -10.95 3.81 -3.30
CA ILE A 22 -10.95 2.46 -2.72
C ILE A 22 -11.36 2.52 -1.25
N VAL A 23 -10.76 3.42 -0.46
CA VAL A 23 -11.12 3.62 0.95
C VAL A 23 -12.60 3.96 1.09
N LYS A 24 -13.12 4.88 0.27
CA LYS A 24 -14.56 5.21 0.26
C LYS A 24 -15.44 4.01 -0.08
N LYS A 25 -15.06 3.17 -1.05
CA LYS A 25 -15.78 1.95 -1.41
C LYS A 25 -15.72 0.88 -0.31
N LEU A 26 -14.59 0.71 0.37
CA LEU A 26 -14.45 -0.21 1.50
C LEU A 26 -15.36 0.20 2.65
N LYS A 27 -15.37 1.49 3.01
CA LYS A 27 -16.29 2.04 4.02
C LYS A 27 -17.75 1.79 3.65
N LYS A 28 -18.15 2.08 2.41
CA LYS A 28 -19.50 1.79 1.90
C LYS A 28 -19.88 0.31 1.95
N ARG A 29 -18.90 -0.60 1.85
CA ARG A 29 -19.09 -2.05 1.98
C ARG A 29 -19.06 -2.54 3.43
N GLY A 30 -19.02 -1.63 4.40
CA GLY A 30 -19.07 -1.94 5.84
C GLY A 30 -17.72 -2.26 6.47
N CYS A 31 -16.60 -2.03 5.77
CA CYS A 31 -15.26 -2.19 6.35
C CYS A 31 -15.01 -1.10 7.39
N LYS A 32 -14.90 -1.49 8.67
CA LYS A 32 -14.68 -0.56 9.77
C LYS A 32 -13.21 -0.28 10.04
N ASN A 33 -12.37 -1.30 9.84
CA ASN A 33 -10.96 -1.28 10.21
C ASN A 33 -10.10 -1.06 8.96
N ILE A 34 -9.90 0.21 8.61
CA ILE A 34 -9.06 0.60 7.47
C ILE A 34 -7.92 1.46 7.98
N PHE A 35 -6.68 1.05 7.71
CA PHE A 35 -5.49 1.83 8.01
C PHE A 35 -4.86 2.35 6.72
N VAL A 36 -4.60 3.66 6.68
CA VAL A 36 -3.95 4.34 5.56
C VAL A 36 -2.63 4.92 6.08
N PRO A 37 -1.48 4.26 5.82
CA PRO A 37 -0.20 4.82 6.20
C PRO A 37 0.11 6.05 5.33
N LEU A 38 0.42 7.16 6.00
CA LEU A 38 0.89 8.39 5.36
C LEU A 38 2.42 8.37 5.26
N VAL A 39 2.98 9.07 4.26
CA VAL A 39 4.42 9.01 3.96
C VAL A 39 5.27 9.70 5.03
N GLU A 40 4.70 10.71 5.69
CA GLU A 40 5.32 11.47 6.77
C GLU A 40 5.63 10.57 7.97
N ASP A 41 4.75 9.62 8.24
CA ASP A 41 4.92 8.65 9.31
C ASP A 41 5.65 7.41 8.80
N TYR A 42 5.21 6.85 7.67
CA TYR A 42 5.65 5.57 7.13
C TYR A 42 6.19 5.74 5.70
N ASP A 43 7.43 6.23 5.58
CA ASP A 43 8.16 6.13 4.31
C ASP A 43 8.43 4.65 3.99
N LEU A 44 7.60 4.07 3.13
CA LEU A 44 7.62 2.65 2.76
C LEU A 44 8.80 2.27 1.84
N THR A 45 9.62 3.24 1.42
CA THR A 45 10.92 2.95 0.80
C THR A 45 11.97 2.50 1.82
N LYS A 46 11.67 2.62 3.12
CA LYS A 46 12.54 2.18 4.22
C LYS A 46 11.98 0.93 4.86
N GLU A 47 12.75 -0.15 4.82
CA GLU A 47 12.39 -1.45 5.41
C GLU A 47 11.91 -1.34 6.87
N LYS A 48 12.61 -0.55 7.69
CA LYS A 48 12.23 -0.32 9.10
C LYS A 48 10.78 0.18 9.26
N ASN A 49 10.30 1.00 8.33
CA ASN A 49 8.96 1.57 8.38
C ASN A 49 7.92 0.54 7.90
N VAL A 50 8.29 -0.33 6.95
CA VAL A 50 7.46 -1.46 6.54
C VAL A 50 7.27 -2.44 7.70
N ILE A 51 8.35 -2.80 8.39
CA ILE A 51 8.28 -3.64 9.59
C ILE A 51 7.41 -2.98 10.66
N ARG A 52 7.61 -1.67 10.90
CA ARG A 52 6.82 -0.93 11.89
C ARG A 52 5.34 -0.90 11.52
N LEU A 53 5.00 -0.66 10.26
CA LEU A 53 3.62 -0.69 9.75
C LEU A 53 2.89 -2.00 10.14
N TYR A 54 3.54 -3.15 9.90
CA TYR A 54 2.93 -4.45 10.21
C TYR A 54 2.86 -4.76 11.72
N LYS A 55 3.77 -4.19 12.52
CA LYS A 55 3.72 -4.29 13.99
C LYS A 55 2.60 -3.42 14.58
N ASP A 56 2.50 -2.18 14.13
CA ASP A 56 1.55 -1.20 14.64
C ASP A 56 0.11 -1.54 14.20
N TYR A 57 -0.04 -2.14 13.02
CA TYR A 57 -1.34 -2.52 12.48
C TYR A 57 -1.34 -3.97 11.94
N PRO A 58 -1.73 -4.96 12.75
CA PRO A 58 -1.85 -6.35 12.32
C PRO A 58 -3.02 -6.50 11.34
N ALA A 59 -2.75 -6.47 10.04
CA ALA A 59 -3.77 -6.51 8.99
C ALA A 59 -4.10 -7.94 8.53
N ASP A 60 -5.34 -8.16 8.12
CA ASP A 60 -5.75 -9.40 7.44
C ASP A 60 -5.56 -9.26 5.92
N ILE A 61 -5.70 -8.03 5.40
CA ILE A 61 -5.59 -7.74 3.97
C ILE A 61 -4.73 -6.49 3.76
N VAL A 62 -3.84 -6.54 2.78
CA VAL A 62 -3.10 -5.37 2.30
C VAL A 62 -3.49 -5.11 0.85
N ILE A 63 -3.91 -3.87 0.57
CA ILE A 63 -4.09 -3.35 -0.78
C ILE A 63 -2.98 -2.33 -1.01
N HIS A 64 -2.05 -2.66 -1.91
CA HIS A 64 -0.88 -1.85 -2.18
C HIS A 64 -1.08 -0.95 -3.40
N LEU A 65 -1.19 0.37 -3.15
CA LEU A 65 -1.26 1.41 -4.18
C LEU A 65 -0.21 2.52 -3.99
N ALA A 66 0.67 2.41 -2.99
CA ALA A 66 1.73 3.37 -2.81
C ALA A 66 2.71 3.29 -4.00
N ALA A 67 3.08 4.45 -4.52
CA ALA A 67 4.09 4.58 -5.56
C ALA A 67 4.89 5.85 -5.30
N VAL A 68 6.20 5.77 -5.49
CA VAL A 68 7.07 6.93 -5.62
C VAL A 68 6.86 7.48 -7.02
N VAL A 69 6.42 8.74 -7.10
CA VAL A 69 6.15 9.45 -8.36
C VAL A 69 6.70 10.86 -8.28
N GLY A 70 7.28 11.36 -9.37
CA GLY A 70 7.76 12.75 -9.47
C GLY A 70 6.97 13.62 -10.45
N GLY A 71 5.89 13.10 -11.04
CA GLY A 71 5.22 13.70 -12.20
C GLY A 71 5.87 13.26 -13.53
N ILE A 72 5.23 13.59 -14.66
CA ILE A 72 5.60 13.06 -15.98
C ILE A 72 7.05 13.43 -16.35
N GLY A 73 7.49 14.66 -16.08
CA GLY A 73 8.86 15.12 -16.37
C GLY A 73 9.91 14.35 -15.58
N ALA A 74 9.81 14.37 -14.25
CA ALA A 74 10.77 13.68 -13.38
C ALA A 74 10.79 12.17 -13.62
N ASN A 75 9.64 11.53 -13.84
CA ASN A 75 9.56 10.11 -14.16
C ASN A 75 10.28 9.79 -15.49
N ARG A 76 10.22 10.67 -16.50
CA ARG A 76 10.95 10.51 -17.77
C ARG A 76 12.44 10.77 -17.65
N GLU A 77 12.84 11.68 -16.78
CA GLU A 77 14.26 12.00 -16.52
C GLU A 77 14.95 10.90 -15.70
N ASN A 78 14.23 10.24 -14.80
CA ASN A 78 14.80 9.26 -13.86
C ASN A 78 14.03 7.92 -13.81
N PRO A 79 13.71 7.28 -14.94
CA PRO A 79 12.81 6.11 -14.98
C PRO A 79 13.35 4.93 -14.16
N GLY A 80 14.67 4.67 -14.23
CA GLY A 80 15.31 3.59 -13.48
C GLY A 80 15.20 3.75 -11.96
N LYS A 81 15.30 5.00 -11.46
CA LYS A 81 15.16 5.29 -10.03
C LYS A 81 13.74 5.00 -9.56
N PHE A 82 12.74 5.54 -10.25
CA PHE A 82 11.34 5.31 -9.88
C PHE A 82 10.96 3.85 -10.01
N TYR A 83 11.46 3.15 -11.03
CA TYR A 83 11.26 1.71 -11.16
C TYR A 83 11.86 0.95 -9.97
N TYR A 84 13.13 1.21 -9.64
CA TYR A 84 13.81 0.58 -8.52
C TYR A 84 13.08 0.83 -7.19
N ASP A 85 12.76 2.09 -6.87
CA ASP A 85 12.09 2.45 -5.62
C ASP A 85 10.74 1.74 -5.47
N ASN A 86 9.95 1.71 -6.55
CA ASN A 86 8.64 1.07 -6.55
C ASN A 86 8.74 -0.47 -6.50
N LEU A 87 9.70 -1.06 -7.21
CA LEU A 87 9.93 -2.50 -7.21
C LEU A 87 10.36 -2.98 -5.82
N VAL A 88 11.36 -2.33 -5.22
CA VAL A 88 11.89 -2.68 -3.91
C VAL A 88 10.84 -2.46 -2.83
N MET A 89 10.12 -1.34 -2.85
CA MET A 89 8.99 -1.10 -1.92
C MET A 89 7.92 -2.19 -2.02
N GLY A 90 7.49 -2.53 -3.24
CA GLY A 90 6.47 -3.57 -3.45
C GLY A 90 6.92 -4.95 -2.97
N ALA A 91 8.17 -5.32 -3.26
CA ALA A 91 8.76 -6.57 -2.80
C ALA A 91 8.86 -6.64 -1.27
N MET A 92 9.35 -5.57 -0.62
CA MET A 92 9.41 -5.50 0.85
C MET A 92 8.03 -5.64 1.48
N LEU A 93 7.04 -4.90 1.00
CA LEU A 93 5.67 -4.99 1.53
C LEU A 93 5.11 -6.41 1.37
N MET A 94 5.35 -7.07 0.24
CA MET A 94 4.89 -8.44 0.01
C MET A 94 5.59 -9.44 0.94
N GLU A 95 6.91 -9.34 1.10
CA GLU A 95 7.67 -10.25 1.95
C GLU A 95 7.30 -10.10 3.42
N TYR A 96 7.16 -8.86 3.93
CA TYR A 96 6.72 -8.66 5.30
C TYR A 96 5.25 -9.01 5.51
N ALA A 97 4.38 -8.82 4.52
CA ALA A 97 3.02 -9.37 4.59
C ALA A 97 3.02 -10.89 4.80
N ARG A 98 3.92 -11.62 4.11
CA ARG A 98 4.11 -13.07 4.30
C ARG A 98 4.62 -13.40 5.70
N GLN A 99 5.66 -12.70 6.19
CA GLN A 99 6.23 -12.95 7.52
C GLN A 99 5.23 -12.65 8.66
N PHE A 100 4.43 -11.59 8.52
CA PHE A 100 3.40 -11.20 9.49
C PHE A 100 2.06 -11.91 9.27
N LYS A 101 2.00 -12.92 8.40
CA LYS A 101 0.83 -13.80 8.16
C LYS A 101 -0.43 -13.05 7.71
N VAL A 102 -0.28 -12.07 6.82
CA VAL A 102 -1.41 -11.41 6.15
C VAL A 102 -2.10 -12.41 5.23
N ASP A 103 -3.43 -12.55 5.35
CA ASP A 103 -4.21 -13.53 4.57
C ASP A 103 -4.17 -13.24 3.05
N LYS A 104 -4.17 -11.95 2.68
CA LYS A 104 -4.23 -11.53 1.28
C LYS A 104 -3.48 -10.24 1.00
N PHE A 105 -2.62 -10.28 0.00
CA PHE A 105 -1.94 -9.11 -0.56
C PHE A 105 -2.45 -8.84 -1.98
N VAL A 106 -2.83 -7.59 -2.27
CA VAL A 106 -3.24 -7.15 -3.62
C VAL A 106 -2.33 -6.02 -4.04
N ALA A 107 -1.45 -6.27 -5.02
CA ALA A 107 -0.61 -5.25 -5.62
C ALA A 107 -1.33 -4.62 -6.83
N LEU A 108 -1.34 -3.29 -6.92
CA LEU A 108 -1.75 -2.62 -8.14
C LEU A 108 -0.57 -2.52 -9.11
N GLY A 109 -0.77 -3.00 -10.33
CA GLY A 109 0.18 -2.84 -11.43
C GLY A 109 -0.29 -1.79 -12.46
N THR A 110 0.61 -1.41 -13.34
CA THR A 110 0.34 -0.59 -14.53
C THR A 110 0.93 -1.28 -15.75
N ILE A 111 0.33 -1.05 -16.92
CA ILE A 111 0.82 -1.54 -18.22
C ILE A 111 1.93 -0.66 -18.82
N ARG A 112 2.27 0.45 -18.15
CA ARG A 112 3.31 1.39 -18.58
C ARG A 112 4.46 1.38 -17.59
N PHE A 113 5.67 1.20 -18.11
CA PHE A 113 6.93 1.34 -17.39
C PHE A 113 7.48 2.75 -17.56
#